data_AF-A0ABC8QUE0-F1
#
_entry.id   AF-A0ABC8QUE0-F1
#
_cell.length_a   1.000
_cell.length_b   1.000
_cell.length_c   1.000
_cell.angle_alpha   90.00
_cell.angle_beta   90.00
_cell.angle_gamma   90.00
#
_symmetry.space_group_name_H-M   'P 1'
#
loop_
_entity.id
_entity.type
_entity.pdbx_description
1 polymer ?
#
loop_
_entity_poly.entity_id
_entity_poly.type
_entity_poly.pdbx_seq_one_letter_code
_entity_poly.pdbx_strand_id
1 'polypeptide(L)'
;MAEYIETDQCVSACGVDRNSVGISSDALLEPQFTTKLCSPSCYRNCPNIVDLYFNLAAGEGVFLPDLCDKVKTNPHRAMIELVSNGAAPGPISSELSSDFSASASAPAPAPASF
;
A
#
# COMPACT_ATOMS: atom_id res chain seq x y z
N MET A 1 4.93 -30.97 9.54
CA MET A 1 4.89 -29.63 8.91
C MET A 1 3.66 -28.98 9.53
N ALA A 2 3.81 -28.05 10.47
CA ALA A 2 2.66 -27.27 10.89
C ALA A 2 2.43 -26.28 9.76
N GLU A 3 1.40 -26.50 8.94
CA GLU A 3 0.93 -25.44 8.04
C GLU A 3 0.59 -24.25 8.96
N TYR A 4 1.27 -23.13 8.76
CA TYR A 4 1.09 -21.90 9.52
C TYR A 4 -0.24 -21.25 9.12
N ILE A 5 -1.32 -21.96 9.41
CA ILE A 5 -2.67 -21.49 9.22
C ILE A 5 -2.96 -20.56 10.38
N GLU A 6 -3.22 -19.29 10.07
CA GLU A 6 -3.52 -18.31 11.09
C GLU A 6 -4.78 -18.69 11.87
N THR A 7 -4.79 -18.39 13.17
CA THR A 7 -5.89 -18.74 14.07
C THR A 7 -7.15 -17.92 13.77
N ASP A 8 -8.32 -18.42 14.16
CA ASP A 8 -9.57 -17.67 14.03
C ASP A 8 -9.53 -16.34 14.84
N GLN A 9 -8.72 -16.29 15.90
CA GLN A 9 -8.44 -15.06 16.62
C GLN A 9 -7.79 -14.01 15.72
N CYS A 10 -6.79 -14.41 14.93
CA CYS A 10 -6.12 -13.52 14.00
C CYS A 10 -7.00 -13.15 12.81
N VAL A 11 -7.81 -14.09 12.31
CA VAL A 11 -8.81 -13.82 11.27
C VAL A 11 -9.75 -12.70 11.72
N SER A 12 -10.28 -12.80 12.93
CA SER A 12 -11.14 -11.79 13.54
C SER A 12 -10.42 -10.46 13.81
N ALA A 13 -9.21 -10.52 14.40
CA ALA A 13 -8.44 -9.34 14.77
C ALA A 13 -8.02 -8.50 13.56
N CYS A 14 -7.61 -9.17 12.47
CA CYS A 14 -7.20 -8.51 11.23
C CYS A 14 -8.37 -8.16 10.31
N GLY A 15 -9.58 -8.65 10.60
CA GLY A 15 -10.75 -8.40 9.78
C GLY A 15 -10.72 -9.10 8.42
N VAL A 16 -10.02 -10.24 8.33
CA VAL A 16 -10.00 -11.08 7.14
C VAL A 16 -11.07 -12.18 7.24
N ASP A 17 -11.41 -12.78 6.11
CA ASP A 17 -12.43 -13.83 6.04
C ASP A 17 -11.89 -15.06 5.29
N ARG A 18 -11.99 -16.25 5.91
CA ARG A 18 -11.47 -17.51 5.35
C ARG A 18 -12.33 -18.05 4.20
N ASN A 19 -13.55 -17.56 4.06
CA ASN A 19 -14.51 -17.93 3.02
C ASN A 19 -14.45 -16.97 1.82
N SER A 20 -13.66 -15.89 1.90
CA SER A 20 -13.40 -15.02 0.76
C SER A 20 -12.64 -15.76 -0.35
N VAL A 21 -13.05 -15.56 -1.60
CA VAL A 21 -12.36 -16.14 -2.76
C VAL A 21 -11.46 -15.08 -3.37
N GLY A 22 -10.15 -15.22 -3.14
CA GLY A 22 -9.15 -14.28 -3.60
C GLY A 22 -8.92 -13.12 -2.64
N ILE A 23 -7.90 -12.31 -2.97
CA ILE A 23 -7.47 -11.15 -2.20
C ILE A 23 -7.39 -9.98 -3.17
N SER A 24 -8.03 -8.87 -2.85
CA SER A 24 -7.90 -7.61 -3.58
C SER A 24 -7.06 -6.62 -2.79
N SER A 25 -6.22 -5.86 -3.49
CA SER A 25 -5.53 -4.71 -2.92
C SER A 25 -6.48 -3.58 -2.53
N ASP A 26 -7.67 -3.51 -3.15
CA ASP A 26 -8.73 -2.58 -2.79
C ASP A 26 -9.16 -2.67 -1.31
N ALA A 27 -8.95 -3.80 -0.65
CA ALA A 27 -9.20 -3.92 0.79
C ALA A 27 -8.39 -2.89 1.61
N LEU A 28 -7.19 -2.51 1.14
CA LEU A 28 -6.37 -1.47 1.78
C LEU A 28 -6.97 -0.06 1.63
N LEU A 29 -7.94 0.12 0.75
CA LEU A 29 -8.71 1.36 0.59
C LEU A 29 -9.96 1.38 1.49
N GLU A 30 -10.30 0.28 2.15
CA GLU A 30 -11.45 0.19 3.05
C GLU A 30 -11.04 0.61 4.49
N PRO A 31 -11.62 1.69 5.04
CA PRO A 31 -11.16 2.24 6.33
C PRO A 31 -11.42 1.29 7.49
N GLN A 32 -12.49 0.50 7.40
CA GLN A 32 -12.79 -0.50 8.42
C GLN A 32 -11.76 -1.64 8.42
N PHE A 33 -11.35 -2.09 7.24
CA PHE A 33 -10.34 -3.14 7.11
C PHE A 33 -8.97 -2.66 7.60
N THR A 34 -8.49 -1.53 7.07
CA THR A 34 -7.19 -0.95 7.48
C THR A 34 -7.12 -0.64 8.97
N THR A 35 -8.22 -0.20 9.58
CA THR A 35 -8.28 0.00 11.05
C THR A 35 -8.05 -1.31 11.81
N LYS A 36 -8.64 -2.42 11.35
CA LYS A 36 -8.44 -3.74 11.97
C LYS A 36 -7.04 -4.29 11.70
N LEU A 37 -6.58 -4.23 10.45
CA LEU A 37 -5.24 -4.67 10.05
C LEU A 37 -4.13 -3.93 10.83
N CYS A 38 -4.27 -2.61 11.00
CA CYS A 38 -3.32 -1.77 11.71
C CYS A 38 -3.55 -1.73 13.23
N SER A 39 -4.55 -2.46 13.75
CA SER A 39 -4.76 -2.59 15.19
C SER A 39 -3.58 -3.34 15.83
N PRO A 40 -3.21 -3.03 17.08
CA PRO A 40 -2.12 -3.71 17.75
C PRO A 40 -2.36 -5.23 17.85
N SER A 41 -3.62 -5.64 17.99
CA SER A 41 -4.02 -7.05 18.06
C SER A 41 -3.82 -7.83 16.77
N CYS A 42 -3.81 -7.17 15.61
CA CYS A 42 -3.43 -7.82 14.35
C CYS A 42 -1.93 -7.61 14.08
N TYR A 43 -1.51 -6.35 14.02
CA TYR A 43 -0.20 -5.93 13.51
C TYR A 43 0.98 -6.55 14.27
N ARG A 44 0.82 -6.86 15.58
CA ARG A 44 1.88 -7.42 16.42
C ARG A 44 1.75 -8.91 16.70
N ASN A 45 0.57 -9.47 16.50
CA ASN A 45 0.23 -10.81 16.97
C ASN A 45 -0.09 -11.81 15.84
N CYS A 46 -0.26 -11.33 14.61
CA CYS A 46 -0.69 -12.13 13.46
C CYS A 46 0.28 -11.97 12.29
N PRO A 47 1.52 -12.49 12.41
CA PRO A 47 2.59 -12.20 11.46
C PRO A 47 2.30 -12.72 10.05
N ASN A 48 1.57 -13.83 9.87
CA ASN A 48 1.32 -14.37 8.53
C ASN A 48 0.30 -13.51 7.76
N ILE A 49 -0.74 -13.01 8.44
CA ILE A 49 -1.69 -12.07 7.82
C ILE A 49 -1.00 -10.73 7.54
N VAL A 50 -0.22 -10.22 8.50
CA VAL A 50 0.47 -8.93 8.32
C VAL A 50 1.47 -8.99 7.18
N ASP A 51 2.26 -10.07 7.07
CA ASP A 51 3.21 -10.27 5.97
C ASP A 51 2.50 -10.35 4.60
N LEU A 52 1.37 -11.05 4.54
CA LEU A 52 0.56 -11.14 3.33
C LEU A 52 0.12 -9.75 2.84
N TYR A 53 -0.44 -8.92 3.72
CA TYR A 53 -0.87 -7.57 3.36
C TYR A 53 0.28 -6.57 3.21
N PHE A 54 1.43 -6.82 3.85
CA PHE A 54 2.64 -6.04 3.64
C PHE A 54 3.14 -6.20 2.21
N ASN A 55 3.24 -7.44 1.73
CA ASN A 55 3.65 -7.75 0.36
C ASN A 55 2.61 -7.27 -0.66
N LEU A 56 1.31 -7.39 -0.34
CA LEU A 56 0.24 -6.86 -1.18
C LEU A 56 0.34 -5.33 -1.31
N ALA A 57 0.52 -4.61 -0.20
CA ALA A 57 0.71 -3.16 -0.21
C ALA A 57 1.96 -2.75 -1.00
N ALA A 58 3.06 -3.49 -0.84
CA ALA A 58 4.29 -3.25 -1.59
C ALA A 58 4.09 -3.44 -3.10
N GLY A 59 3.24 -4.39 -3.51
CA GLY A 59 2.83 -4.57 -4.91
C GLY A 59 2.09 -3.37 -5.49
N GLU A 60 1.40 -2.59 -4.64
CA GLU A 60 0.72 -1.34 -4.98
C GLU A 60 1.62 -0.10 -4.82
N GLY A 61 2.90 -0.28 -4.49
CA GLY A 61 3.83 0.83 -4.22
C GLY A 61 3.61 1.53 -2.88
N VAL A 62 2.89 0.90 -1.94
CA VAL A 62 2.57 1.44 -0.62
C VAL A 62 3.36 0.71 0.46
N PHE A 63 3.94 1.47 1.39
CA PHE A 63 4.57 0.90 2.58
C PHE A 63 3.54 0.76 3.70
N LEU A 64 3.22 -0.49 4.06
CA LEU A 64 2.17 -0.80 5.06
C LEU A 64 2.40 -0.13 6.44
N PRO A 65 3.63 -0.04 6.99
CA PRO A 65 3.85 0.66 8.26
C PRO A 65 3.47 2.14 8.19
N ASP A 66 3.85 2.85 7.12
CA ASP A 66 3.49 4.25 6.91
C ASP A 66 1.97 4.42 6.79
N LEU A 67 1.32 3.49 6.09
CA LEU A 67 -0.15 3.47 6.01
C LEU A 67 -0.76 3.35 7.41
N CYS A 68 -0.28 2.40 8.21
CA CYS A 68 -0.81 2.19 9.56
C CYS A 68 -0.59 3.38 10.50
N ASP A 69 0.50 4.12 10.35
CA ASP A 69 0.75 5.32 11.14
C ASP A 69 -0.12 6.51 10.70
N LYS A 70 -0.38 6.62 9.39
CA LYS A 70 -1.35 7.59 8.85
C LYS A 70 -2.77 7.28 9.29
N VAL A 71 -3.20 6.01 9.29
CA VAL A 71 -4.54 5.60 9.75
C VAL A 71 -4.77 5.95 11.23
N LYS A 72 -3.76 5.77 12.09
CA LYS A 72 -3.86 6.14 13.52
C LYS A 72 -4.00 7.64 13.73
N THR A 73 -3.32 8.43 12.90
CA THR A 73 -3.26 9.90 13.07
C THR A 73 -4.45 10.58 12.40
N ASN A 74 -4.79 10.17 11.17
CA ASN A 74 -5.86 10.75 10.38
C ASN A 74 -6.36 9.77 9.29
N PRO A 75 -7.39 8.94 9.58
CA PRO A 75 -7.82 7.88 8.68
C PRO A 75 -8.36 8.41 7.34
N HIS A 76 -9.02 9.56 7.32
CA HIS A 76 -9.52 10.18 6.09
C HIS A 76 -8.39 10.58 5.13
N ARG A 77 -7.29 11.15 5.65
CA ARG A 77 -6.13 11.52 4.83
C ARG A 77 -5.41 10.31 4.25
N ALA A 78 -5.25 9.25 5.05
CA ALA A 78 -4.55 8.03 4.63
C ALA A 78 -5.17 7.45 3.33
N MET A 79 -6.49 7.44 3.25
CA MET A 79 -7.23 6.90 2.10
C MET A 79 -7.05 7.73 0.83
N ILE A 80 -7.05 9.06 0.95
CA ILE A 80 -6.89 9.97 -0.19
C ILE A 80 -5.50 9.78 -0.80
N GLU A 81 -4.47 9.65 0.03
CA GLU A 81 -3.10 9.43 -0.44
C GLU A 81 -2.95 8.06 -1.11
N LEU A 82 -3.54 7.01 -0.56
CA LEU A 82 -3.58 5.67 -1.19
C LEU A 82 -4.19 5.70 -2.60
N VAL A 83 -5.33 6.38 -2.79
CA VAL A 83 -6.00 6.49 -4.09
C VAL A 83 -5.20 7.35 -5.07
N SER A 84 -4.45 8.34 -4.57
CA SER A 84 -3.59 9.19 -5.40
C SER A 84 -2.22 8.60 -5.73
N ASN A 85 -1.76 7.59 -4.97
CA ASN A 85 -0.41 7.04 -5.08
C ASN A 85 -0.26 5.87 -6.07
N GLY A 86 -1.16 5.71 -7.03
CA GLY A 86 -0.92 4.87 -8.23
C GLY A 86 0.25 5.35 -9.12
N ALA A 87 1.10 6.25 -8.61
CA ALA A 87 2.36 6.65 -9.21
C ALA A 87 3.46 5.73 -8.68
N ALA A 88 3.85 4.75 -9.49
CA ALA A 88 5.03 3.92 -9.26
C ALA A 88 6.24 4.81 -8.86
N PRO A 89 7.06 4.41 -7.86
CA PRO A 89 8.29 5.12 -7.57
C PRO A 89 9.15 5.08 -8.84
N GLY A 90 9.38 6.24 -9.44
CA GLY A 90 10.40 6.39 -10.48
C GLY A 90 11.77 5.95 -9.93
N PRO A 91 12.68 5.46 -10.79
CA PRO A 91 13.93 4.87 -10.35
C PRO A 91 14.69 5.82 -9.42
N ILE A 92 15.07 5.31 -8.25
CA ILE A 92 15.96 5.99 -7.31
C ILE A 92 17.34 6.14 -7.95
N SER A 93 17.63 7.29 -8.55
CA SER A 93 18.99 7.66 -8.91
C SER A 93 19.74 8.07 -7.64
N SER A 94 20.34 7.09 -6.97
CA SER A 94 21.39 7.34 -6.00
C SER A 94 22.71 7.50 -6.77
N GLU A 95 23.17 8.74 -6.90
CA GLU A 95 24.53 9.18 -6.50
C GLU A 95 24.96 10.47 -7.24
N LEU A 96 25.47 11.38 -6.41
CA LEU A 96 26.34 12.51 -6.68
C LEU A 96 25.84 13.71 -7.51
N SER A 97 25.56 14.77 -6.74
CA SER A 97 25.94 16.16 -7.01
C SER A 97 27.06 16.36 -8.04
N SER A 98 26.75 16.96 -9.19
CA SER A 98 27.48 18.14 -9.70
C SER A 98 26.67 18.81 -10.82
N ASP A 99 26.65 20.13 -10.76
CA ASP A 99 26.09 21.11 -11.69
C ASP A 99 26.21 20.77 -13.19
N PHE A 100 25.11 20.90 -13.94
CA PHE A 100 25.16 21.50 -15.28
C PHE A 100 23.80 22.08 -15.68
N SER A 101 23.80 23.39 -15.90
CA SER A 101 22.69 24.19 -16.43
C SER A 101 22.27 23.81 -17.85
N ALA A 102 20.95 23.92 -18.06
CA ALA A 102 20.25 24.42 -19.25
C ALA A 102 20.34 23.67 -20.59
N SER A 103 19.18 23.21 -21.07
CA SER A 103 18.59 23.31 -22.43
C SER A 103 17.57 22.16 -22.57
N ALA A 104 16.40 22.23 -23.21
CA ALA A 104 15.72 23.22 -24.01
C ALA A 104 14.24 22.79 -24.07
N SER A 105 13.36 23.76 -24.33
CA SER A 105 11.94 23.59 -24.64
C SER A 105 11.69 22.67 -25.85
N ALA A 106 10.66 21.82 -25.77
CA ALA A 106 9.96 21.29 -26.93
C ALA A 106 8.44 21.19 -26.63
N PRO A 107 7.56 21.94 -27.31
CA PRO A 107 6.13 21.71 -27.28
C PRO A 107 5.75 20.55 -28.22
N ALA A 108 4.83 19.70 -27.77
CA ALA A 108 4.31 18.56 -28.53
C ALA A 108 3.50 18.98 -29.77
N PRO A 109 3.55 18.24 -30.90
CA PRO A 109 2.68 18.48 -32.04
C PRO A 109 1.26 17.93 -31.77
N ALA A 110 0.24 18.68 -32.18
CA ALA A 110 -1.17 18.30 -32.11
C ALA A 110 -1.51 17.18 -33.13
N PRO A 111 -2.52 16.33 -32.85
CA PRO A 111 -2.93 15.28 -33.79
C PRO A 111 -3.77 15.86 -34.95
N ALA A 112 -3.49 15.39 -36.16
CA ALA A 112 -4.34 15.61 -37.33
C ALA A 112 -5.44 14.53 -37.38
N SER A 113 -6.69 14.96 -37.46
CA SER A 113 -7.85 14.09 -37.73
C SER A 113 -7.93 13.76 -39.22
N PHE A 114 -8.21 12.49 -39.55
CA PHE A 114 -8.66 12.06 -40.87
C PHE A 114 -10.17 12.19 -41.00
#